data_AF-A0A7C2IQ30-F1
#
_entry.id   AF-A0A7C2IQ30-F1
#
_cell.length_a   1.000
_cell.length_b   1.000
_cell.length_c   1.000
_cell.angle_alpha   90.00
_cell.angle_beta   90.00
_cell.angle_gamma   90.00
#
_symmetry.space_group_name_H-M   'P 1'
#
loop_
_entity.id
_entity.type
_entity.pdbx_description
1 polymer ?
#
loop_
_entity_poly.entity_id
_entity_poly.type
_entity_poly.pdbx_seq_one_letter_code
_entity_poly.pdbx_strand_id
1 'polypeptide(L)'
;MRGRGDRFRDIGPGVALSSRMMLHPMNKIGAPARRPSQIRVRPEGFTLIELILVIVLLGILTGLAANLMANALDQARTDATLATLQNVNFAIAGNPALVANGVRHSFGYFGDMGVLPGSLTDLRTSPCACPWTYDAASGTGYGWNGPYIETKQNDSGQYLYTLDGWSYALVYNSGTGQVTSYGSDGAAGGSEYAADITFPGTTITTTGNVAGVVTSAALLPVPGTTVTITYPATGVATTASTTTDNNGAFSFTGIPMGKRKLTTTVGGTTYTTSAVVLPGTTVTANIQATGSTTTPNAPTALTATPVTSSQINLAWTAPTTNTDGSPLYLKGYNIYRGTASGAEVFYSGGVAGVAFSDTGCAAGTTYYYQVRAVDVLGTQSAASSEASANCNPIQQTQAVTPALGGTNQNTRTIQQIRNFNLTGGTITITQMTLRWTGSVNRNLTALSIGGTAVWAGSVATGTTVTLTTPYNLTTAGTPNVVLTFSGNLVVNTLVVQFNNADGTWRAY
;
A
#
# COMPACT_ATOMS: atom_id res chain seq x y z
N MET A 1 65.07 7.32 -23.88
CA MET A 1 65.92 6.35 -24.64
C MET A 1 65.09 5.83 -25.81
N ARG A 2 65.68 5.90 -27.03
CA ARG A 2 65.48 5.10 -28.28
C ARG A 2 64.15 4.33 -28.44
N GLY A 3 63.39 4.40 -29.54
CA GLY A 3 63.75 4.63 -30.94
C GLY A 3 63.86 3.30 -31.72
N ARG A 4 63.16 3.24 -32.88
CA ARG A 4 63.08 2.19 -33.93
C ARG A 4 62.02 1.10 -33.73
N GLY A 5 61.29 0.66 -34.75
CA GLY A 5 61.39 0.92 -36.19
C GLY A 5 61.06 -0.34 -36.99
N ASP A 6 60.18 -0.15 -37.97
CA ASP A 6 60.06 -0.82 -39.27
C ASP A 6 59.88 -2.35 -39.36
N ARG A 7 58.84 -2.75 -40.10
CA ARG A 7 59.08 -3.31 -41.44
C ARG A 7 57.90 -3.22 -42.41
N PHE A 8 58.22 -2.57 -43.52
CA PHE A 8 57.58 -2.51 -44.84
C PHE A 8 57.61 -3.84 -45.61
N ARG A 9 56.66 -3.99 -46.55
CA ARG A 9 56.85 -4.34 -47.99
C ARG A 9 55.48 -4.28 -48.69
N ASP A 10 55.16 -3.24 -49.47
CA ASP A 10 55.48 -2.99 -50.90
C ASP A 10 55.01 -4.08 -51.87
N ILE A 11 54.05 -3.74 -52.77
CA ILE A 11 54.13 -3.92 -54.25
C ILE A 11 53.24 -2.86 -54.97
N GLY A 12 53.87 -1.80 -55.48
CA GLY A 12 53.87 -1.38 -56.91
C GLY A 12 52.66 -0.66 -57.60
N PRO A 13 52.93 0.20 -58.62
CA PRO A 13 52.08 1.34 -59.01
C PRO A 13 51.68 1.42 -60.51
N GLY A 14 50.96 2.49 -60.90
CA GLY A 14 50.64 2.90 -62.29
C GLY A 14 49.15 2.71 -62.63
N VAL A 15 48.43 3.65 -63.25
CA VAL A 15 48.64 4.20 -64.59
C VAL A 15 47.98 5.57 -64.73
N ALA A 16 48.69 6.52 -65.33
CA ALA A 16 48.17 7.78 -65.87
C ALA A 16 47.61 7.57 -67.28
N LEU A 17 46.46 8.18 -67.61
CA LEU A 17 45.97 8.29 -68.99
C LEU A 17 46.04 9.75 -69.45
N SER A 18 47.18 10.07 -70.07
CA SER A 18 47.30 11.08 -71.11
C SER A 18 46.94 10.39 -72.44
N SER A 19 46.09 11.00 -73.25
CA SER A 19 45.91 10.60 -74.65
C SER A 19 46.15 11.82 -75.54
N ARG A 20 47.35 11.83 -76.10
CA ARG A 20 47.80 12.59 -77.27
C ARG A 20 48.07 11.58 -78.40
N MET A 21 48.12 12.08 -79.63
CA MET A 21 48.48 11.43 -80.91
C MET A 21 47.33 10.74 -81.68
N MET A 22 47.24 10.79 -83.01
CA MET A 22 48.23 11.15 -84.03
C MET A 22 47.51 11.58 -85.33
N LEU A 23 48.04 12.61 -86.00
CA LEU A 23 47.76 12.93 -87.40
C LEU A 23 48.24 11.80 -88.32
N HIS A 24 47.60 11.64 -89.49
CA HIS A 24 48.27 11.44 -90.80
C HIS A 24 47.37 11.95 -91.96
N PRO A 25 47.95 12.33 -93.13
CA PRO A 25 47.46 13.40 -94.00
C PRO A 25 46.99 12.95 -95.41
N MET A 26 46.74 13.97 -96.28
CA MET A 26 46.40 14.00 -97.72
C MET A 26 44.89 14.15 -98.00
N ASN A 27 44.40 15.00 -98.92
CA ASN A 27 45.02 15.71 -100.04
C ASN A 27 44.21 16.98 -100.39
N LYS A 28 44.90 17.97 -100.99
CA LYS A 28 44.33 19.23 -101.50
C LYS A 28 43.47 18.98 -102.75
N ILE A 29 42.28 19.57 -102.80
CA ILE A 29 41.59 19.96 -104.04
C ILE A 29 41.08 21.39 -103.83
N GLY A 30 41.40 22.27 -104.78
CA GLY A 30 41.20 23.71 -104.68
C GLY A 30 39.92 24.26 -105.31
N ALA A 31 39.71 25.54 -104.98
CA ALA A 31 38.85 26.56 -105.59
C ALA A 31 37.37 26.64 -105.15
N PRO A 32 36.74 27.83 -105.18
CA PRO A 32 37.26 29.21 -105.09
C PRO A 32 36.64 30.01 -103.91
N ALA A 33 37.35 31.07 -103.51
CA ALA A 33 36.97 31.98 -102.44
C ALA A 33 35.60 32.65 -102.67
N ARG A 34 34.63 32.38 -101.79
CA ARG A 34 33.48 33.28 -101.56
C ARG A 34 33.83 34.22 -100.41
N ARG A 35 33.70 35.52 -100.71
CA ARG A 35 33.98 36.66 -99.84
C ARG A 35 33.37 36.46 -98.43
N PRO A 36 34.10 36.70 -97.35
CA PRO A 36 33.50 36.70 -96.01
C PRO A 36 32.55 37.89 -95.90
N SER A 37 31.25 37.60 -95.76
CA SER A 37 30.28 38.56 -95.24
C SER A 37 30.66 38.84 -93.80
N GLN A 38 31.26 40.01 -93.54
CA GLN A 38 31.46 40.48 -92.19
C GLN A 38 30.10 40.68 -91.52
N ILE A 39 29.70 39.76 -90.65
CA ILE A 39 28.69 40.04 -89.63
C ILE A 39 29.35 41.03 -88.69
N ARG A 40 29.09 42.32 -88.97
CA ARG A 40 29.37 43.42 -88.08
C ARG A 40 28.49 43.23 -86.86
N VAL A 41 29.02 42.61 -85.80
CA VAL A 41 28.46 42.79 -84.45
C VAL A 41 28.65 44.28 -84.17
N ARG A 42 27.57 45.05 -84.35
CA ARG A 42 27.53 46.43 -83.89
C ARG A 42 27.68 46.34 -82.37
N PRO A 43 28.58 47.10 -81.73
CA PRO A 43 28.37 47.43 -80.33
C PRO A 43 27.09 48.26 -80.33
N GLU A 44 25.96 47.66 -80.00
CA GLU A 44 24.76 48.42 -79.69
C GLU A 44 25.10 49.22 -78.42
N GLY A 45 25.36 50.51 -78.60
CA GLY A 45 25.47 51.42 -77.48
C GLY A 45 24.12 51.45 -76.78
N PHE A 46 24.14 51.29 -75.45
CA PHE A 46 22.95 51.31 -74.60
C PHE A 46 21.99 52.41 -75.03
N THR A 47 20.81 52.01 -75.50
CA THR A 47 19.75 52.94 -75.85
C THR A 47 19.17 53.54 -74.57
N LEU A 48 18.67 54.78 -74.65
CA LEU A 48 18.01 55.44 -73.51
C LEU A 48 16.85 54.56 -72.95
N ILE A 49 16.17 53.81 -73.83
CA ILE A 49 15.06 52.94 -73.45
C ILE A 49 15.51 51.70 -72.67
N GLU A 50 16.68 51.12 -72.96
CA GLU A 50 17.27 50.04 -72.17
C GLU A 50 17.72 50.55 -70.79
N LEU A 51 18.31 51.74 -70.71
CA LEU A 51 18.69 52.33 -69.43
C LEU A 51 17.45 52.62 -68.56
N ILE A 52 16.38 53.16 -69.15
CA ILE A 52 15.11 53.40 -68.43
C ILE A 52 14.47 52.08 -68.00
N LEU A 53 14.44 51.06 -68.86
CA LEU A 53 13.92 49.73 -68.49
C LEU A 53 14.70 49.10 -67.35
N VAL A 54 16.03 49.19 -67.37
CA VAL A 54 16.88 48.68 -66.28
C VAL A 54 16.59 49.42 -64.98
N ILE A 55 16.47 50.74 -64.99
CA ILE A 55 16.16 51.52 -63.77
C ILE A 55 14.77 51.17 -63.23
N VAL A 56 13.77 51.03 -64.11
CA VAL A 56 12.40 50.66 -63.71
C VAL A 56 12.36 49.23 -63.15
N LEU A 57 13.01 48.27 -63.82
CA LEU A 57 13.09 46.89 -63.34
C LEU A 57 13.86 46.80 -62.02
N LEU A 58 14.95 47.56 -61.87
CA LEU A 58 15.72 47.60 -60.63
C LEU A 58 14.89 48.21 -59.49
N GLY A 59 14.11 49.26 -59.75
CA GLY A 59 13.20 49.86 -58.77
C GLY A 59 12.09 48.92 -58.31
N ILE A 60 11.50 48.14 -59.24
CA ILE A 60 10.49 47.14 -58.90
C ILE A 60 11.12 45.98 -58.12
N LEU A 61 12.30 45.52 -58.54
CA LEU A 61 13.04 44.44 -57.87
C LEU A 61 13.49 44.85 -56.46
N THR A 62 13.97 46.09 -56.26
CA THR A 62 14.36 46.58 -54.94
C THR A 62 13.16 46.75 -54.01
N GLY A 63 12.03 47.26 -54.52
CA GLY A 63 10.79 47.36 -53.74
C GLY A 63 10.27 45.99 -53.28
N LEU A 64 10.28 44.99 -54.17
CA LEU A 64 9.90 43.62 -53.83
C LEU A 64 10.88 42.98 -52.83
N ALA A 65 12.17 43.17 -53.03
CA ALA A 65 13.22 42.64 -52.15
C ALA A 65 13.16 43.28 -50.75
N ALA A 66 12.87 44.58 -50.65
CA ALA A 66 12.76 45.28 -49.37
C ALA A 66 11.58 44.74 -48.53
N ASN A 67 10.41 44.57 -49.15
CA ASN A 67 9.23 44.01 -48.48
C ASN A 67 9.47 42.55 -48.04
N LEU A 68 10.13 41.74 -48.88
CA LEU A 68 10.50 40.37 -48.52
C LEU A 68 11.47 40.33 -47.33
N MET A 69 12.48 41.22 -47.32
CA MET A 69 13.43 41.32 -46.21
C MET A 69 12.78 41.80 -44.91
N ALA A 70 11.86 42.77 -44.97
CA ALA A 70 11.13 43.24 -43.80
C ALA A 70 10.31 42.12 -43.15
N ASN A 71 9.52 41.39 -43.95
CA ASN A 71 8.73 40.26 -43.47
C ASN A 71 9.61 39.12 -42.94
N ALA A 72 10.76 38.86 -43.58
CA ALA A 72 11.71 37.86 -43.10
C ALA A 72 12.33 38.24 -41.75
N LEU A 73 12.59 39.54 -41.52
CA LEU A 73 13.11 40.03 -40.24
C LEU A 73 12.05 39.92 -39.14
N ASP A 74 10.80 40.32 -39.39
CA ASP A 74 9.74 40.22 -38.40
C ASP A 74 9.36 38.76 -38.09
N GLN A 75 9.46 37.87 -39.08
CA GLN A 75 9.37 36.43 -38.82
C GLN A 75 10.51 35.95 -37.91
N ALA A 76 11.76 36.33 -38.20
CA ALA A 76 12.90 35.95 -37.36
C ALA A 76 12.78 36.49 -35.93
N ARG A 77 12.22 37.70 -35.75
CA ARG A 77 11.93 38.27 -34.44
C ARG A 77 10.82 37.52 -33.71
N THR A 78 9.77 37.12 -34.43
CA THR A 78 8.69 36.28 -33.89
C THR A 78 9.24 34.95 -33.38
N ASP A 79 10.09 34.28 -34.16
CA ASP A 79 10.73 33.03 -33.79
C ASP A 79 11.66 33.20 -32.57
N ALA A 80 12.42 34.29 -32.52
CA ALA A 80 13.26 34.64 -31.37
C ALA A 80 12.42 34.92 -30.11
N THR A 81 11.31 35.64 -30.24
CA THR A 81 10.36 35.89 -29.15
C THR A 81 9.82 34.58 -28.60
N LEU A 82 9.37 33.67 -29.45
CA LEU A 82 8.87 32.37 -29.01
C LEU A 82 9.94 31.56 -28.28
N ALA A 83 11.19 31.57 -28.76
CA ALA A 83 12.31 30.92 -28.10
C ALA A 83 12.58 31.52 -26.70
N THR A 84 12.55 32.85 -26.57
CA THR A 84 12.68 33.53 -25.27
C THR A 84 11.54 33.15 -24.33
N LEU A 85 10.30 33.22 -24.79
CA LEU A 85 9.12 32.86 -24.01
C LEU A 85 9.17 31.40 -23.53
N GLN A 86 9.62 30.47 -24.39
CA GLN A 86 9.83 29.07 -24.03
C GLN A 86 10.93 28.91 -22.99
N ASN A 87 12.06 29.61 -23.15
CA ASN A 87 13.16 29.58 -22.19
C ASN A 87 12.72 30.09 -20.81
N VAL A 88 11.98 31.20 -20.76
CA VAL A 88 11.40 31.72 -19.51
C VAL A 88 10.43 30.71 -18.89
N ASN A 89 9.54 30.11 -19.69
CA ASN A 89 8.63 29.09 -19.18
C ASN A 89 9.36 27.84 -18.67
N PHE A 90 10.45 27.41 -19.31
CA PHE A 90 11.29 26.32 -18.80
C PHE A 90 12.01 26.69 -17.50
N ALA A 91 12.41 27.95 -17.32
CA ALA A 91 12.92 28.43 -16.04
C ALA A 91 11.84 28.43 -14.95
N ILE A 92 10.59 28.80 -15.28
CA ILE A 92 9.47 28.83 -14.34
C ILE A 92 9.04 27.42 -13.93
N ALA A 93 8.66 26.57 -14.90
CA ALA A 93 7.99 25.30 -14.64
C ALA A 93 8.83 24.07 -14.98
N GLY A 94 10.03 24.24 -15.54
CA GLY A 94 10.91 23.17 -16.01
C GLY A 94 10.63 22.76 -17.47
N ASN A 95 11.56 22.02 -18.07
CA ASN A 95 11.37 21.48 -19.41
C ASN A 95 10.62 20.13 -19.36
N PRO A 96 9.40 20.00 -19.93
CA PRO A 96 8.65 18.76 -19.94
C PRO A 96 9.29 17.65 -20.79
N ALA A 97 10.14 17.98 -21.77
CA ALA A 97 10.83 17.01 -22.61
C ALA A 97 12.00 16.32 -21.91
N LEU A 98 12.49 16.87 -20.78
CA LEU A 98 13.58 16.27 -20.00
C LEU A 98 13.03 15.15 -19.10
N VAL A 99 12.93 13.99 -19.72
CA VAL A 99 12.43 12.74 -19.14
C VAL A 99 13.58 11.72 -19.08
N ALA A 100 13.83 11.15 -17.90
CA ALA A 100 14.76 10.04 -17.70
C ALA A 100 13.98 8.82 -17.22
N ASN A 101 14.20 7.65 -17.81
CA ASN A 101 13.46 6.42 -17.50
C ASN A 101 11.92 6.58 -17.56
N GLY A 102 11.42 7.42 -18.48
CA GLY A 102 9.98 7.69 -18.60
C GLY A 102 9.42 8.68 -17.57
N VAL A 103 10.24 9.24 -16.69
CA VAL A 103 9.83 10.19 -15.63
C VAL A 103 10.48 11.57 -15.84
N ARG A 104 9.69 12.64 -15.71
CA ARG A 104 10.20 14.03 -15.80
C ARG A 104 11.07 14.38 -14.59
N HIS A 105 12.20 15.04 -14.81
CA HIS A 105 13.09 15.48 -13.72
C HIS A 105 13.40 16.98 -13.68
N SER A 106 13.01 17.75 -14.69
CA SER A 106 13.16 19.22 -14.71
C SER A 106 11.85 19.89 -14.29
N PHE A 107 11.86 20.67 -13.21
CA PHE A 107 10.67 21.38 -12.69
C PHE A 107 10.84 22.89 -12.50
N GLY A 108 12.03 23.42 -12.79
CA GLY A 108 12.33 24.86 -12.71
C GLY A 108 12.11 25.45 -11.32
N TYR A 109 11.94 26.77 -11.27
CA TYR A 109 11.65 27.52 -10.05
C TYR A 109 10.46 26.94 -9.28
N PHE A 110 9.37 26.61 -9.97
CA PHE A 110 8.15 26.13 -9.34
C PHE A 110 8.37 24.78 -8.63
N GLY A 111 9.15 23.88 -9.22
CA GLY A 111 9.48 22.59 -8.60
C GLY A 111 10.11 22.74 -7.23
N ASP A 112 11.07 23.66 -7.14
CA ASP A 112 11.91 23.86 -5.97
C ASP A 112 11.24 24.77 -4.92
N MET A 113 10.44 25.74 -5.38
CA MET A 113 9.77 26.73 -4.53
C MET A 113 8.33 26.36 -4.17
N GLY A 114 7.66 25.53 -4.97
CA GLY A 114 6.25 25.15 -4.79
C GLY A 114 5.26 26.29 -5.04
N VAL A 115 5.71 27.39 -5.63
CA VAL A 115 4.90 28.58 -5.96
C VAL A 115 5.42 29.18 -7.26
N LEU A 116 4.55 29.86 -8.01
CA LEU A 116 4.97 30.64 -9.17
C LEU A 116 5.84 31.82 -8.70
N PRO A 117 6.82 32.26 -9.50
CA PRO A 117 7.59 33.45 -9.16
C PRO A 117 6.66 34.66 -9.11
N GLY A 118 6.93 35.60 -8.20
CA GLY A 118 6.20 36.87 -8.13
C GLY A 118 6.59 37.81 -9.27
N SER A 119 7.83 37.69 -9.75
CA SER A 119 8.34 38.40 -10.92
C SER A 119 9.40 37.58 -11.67
N LEU A 120 9.72 37.95 -12.92
CA LEU A 120 10.81 37.29 -13.66
C LEU A 120 12.19 37.47 -12.99
N THR A 121 12.35 38.46 -12.11
CA THR A 121 13.59 38.65 -11.33
C THR A 121 13.89 37.49 -10.40
N ASP A 122 12.84 36.83 -9.88
CA ASP A 122 12.95 35.72 -8.92
C ASP A 122 13.62 34.48 -9.54
N LEU A 123 13.59 34.38 -10.87
CA LEU A 123 14.29 33.34 -11.63
C LEU A 123 15.82 33.49 -11.56
N ARG A 124 16.31 34.71 -11.35
CA ARG A 124 17.74 35.03 -11.32
C ARG A 124 18.25 35.29 -9.90
N THR A 125 17.43 35.83 -9.02
CA THR A 125 17.82 36.24 -7.67
C THR A 125 16.86 35.65 -6.65
N SER A 126 17.39 35.15 -5.53
CA SER A 126 16.56 34.57 -4.47
C SER A 126 15.55 35.59 -3.95
N PRO A 127 14.23 35.30 -3.98
CA PRO A 127 13.19 36.19 -3.48
C PRO A 127 12.97 36.06 -1.96
N CYS A 128 13.63 35.08 -1.31
CA CYS A 128 13.48 34.83 0.12
C CYS A 128 14.77 34.30 0.78
N ALA A 129 14.76 34.24 2.12
CA ALA A 129 15.76 33.56 2.93
C ALA A 129 15.48 32.04 3.00
N CYS A 130 15.45 31.41 1.83
CA CYS A 130 14.99 30.04 1.61
C CYS A 130 16.08 29.25 0.87
N PRO A 131 17.23 28.97 1.50
CA PRO A 131 18.35 28.32 0.82
C PRO A 131 17.96 26.91 0.35
N TRP A 132 18.50 26.49 -0.79
CA TRP A 132 18.33 25.12 -1.29
C TRP A 132 18.73 24.09 -0.24
N THR A 133 17.79 23.20 0.06
CA THR A 133 17.98 22.05 0.93
C THR A 133 17.69 20.79 0.12
N TYR A 134 18.59 19.82 0.19
CA TYR A 134 18.47 18.55 -0.53
C TYR A 134 18.49 17.37 0.44
N ASP A 135 17.52 16.48 0.30
CA ASP A 135 17.45 15.21 1.01
C ASP A 135 17.90 14.08 0.08
N ALA A 136 19.10 13.55 0.34
CA ALA A 136 19.68 12.46 -0.46
C ALA A 136 18.90 11.14 -0.37
N ALA A 137 18.18 10.87 0.73
CA ALA A 137 17.45 9.61 0.92
C ALA A 137 16.23 9.51 0.00
N SER A 138 15.55 10.64 -0.24
CA SER A 138 14.43 10.75 -1.17
C SER A 138 14.88 11.28 -2.55
N GLY A 139 16.04 11.92 -2.62
CA GLY A 139 16.50 12.68 -3.77
C GLY A 139 15.53 13.82 -4.11
N THR A 140 14.98 14.46 -3.09
CA THR A 140 14.06 15.60 -3.20
C THR A 140 14.72 16.83 -2.60
N GLY A 141 14.28 18.02 -3.01
CA GLY A 141 14.77 19.25 -2.44
C GLY A 141 13.71 20.35 -2.42
N TYR A 142 14.01 21.41 -1.70
CA TYR A 142 13.18 22.59 -1.56
C TYR A 142 14.04 23.82 -1.30
N GLY A 143 13.52 24.99 -1.65
CA GLY A 143 14.21 26.26 -1.51
C GLY A 143 14.79 26.75 -2.84
N TRP A 144 15.41 27.92 -2.83
CA TRP A 144 15.91 28.54 -4.04
C TRP A 144 17.23 27.88 -4.48
N ASN A 145 17.19 27.20 -5.63
CA ASN A 145 18.29 26.50 -6.28
C ASN A 145 18.75 27.20 -7.58
N GLY A 146 18.40 28.48 -7.73
CA GLY A 146 18.70 29.24 -8.92
C GLY A 146 20.19 29.63 -9.03
N PRO A 147 20.53 30.44 -10.04
CA PRO A 147 19.62 31.02 -11.03
C PRO A 147 19.06 29.98 -12.01
N TYR A 148 17.78 30.13 -12.36
CA TYR A 148 17.05 29.24 -13.28
C TYR A 148 17.10 29.72 -14.74
N ILE A 149 17.63 30.92 -14.98
CA ILE A 149 17.68 31.56 -16.30
C ILE A 149 19.03 32.25 -16.54
N GLU A 150 19.45 32.31 -17.80
CA GLU A 150 20.72 32.96 -18.17
C GLU A 150 20.68 34.48 -17.99
N THR A 151 21.85 35.07 -17.74
CA THR A 151 21.99 36.50 -17.38
C THR A 151 22.61 37.34 -18.48
N LYS A 152 22.47 36.94 -19.74
CA LYS A 152 22.97 37.72 -20.88
C LYS A 152 22.26 39.07 -20.94
N GLN A 153 23.01 40.12 -21.22
CA GLN A 153 22.51 41.49 -21.34
C GLN A 153 22.73 42.04 -22.76
N ASN A 154 21.87 42.95 -23.20
CA ASN A 154 22.14 43.78 -24.38
C ASN A 154 23.13 44.90 -24.05
N ASP A 155 23.52 45.68 -25.05
CA ASP A 155 24.46 46.80 -24.91
C ASP A 155 23.94 47.92 -23.98
N SER A 156 22.64 47.91 -23.68
CA SER A 156 21.98 48.83 -22.73
C SER A 156 21.89 48.26 -21.30
N GLY A 157 22.47 47.07 -21.04
CA GLY A 157 22.47 46.41 -19.74
C GLY A 157 21.16 45.71 -19.36
N GLN A 158 20.18 45.65 -20.26
CA GLN A 158 18.92 44.93 -20.03
C GLN A 158 19.11 43.44 -20.28
N TYR A 159 18.52 42.60 -19.43
CA TYR A 159 18.62 41.16 -19.58
C TYR A 159 17.78 40.65 -20.75
N LEU A 160 18.36 39.84 -21.63
CA LEU A 160 17.70 39.36 -22.84
C LEU A 160 16.45 38.52 -22.56
N TYR A 161 16.39 37.81 -21.43
CA TYR A 161 15.19 37.04 -21.05
C TYR A 161 13.97 37.91 -20.67
N THR A 162 14.16 39.23 -20.54
CA THR A 162 13.08 40.19 -20.23
C THR A 162 12.57 40.92 -21.47
N LEU A 163 13.17 40.67 -22.63
CA LEU A 163 12.87 41.36 -23.88
C LEU A 163 12.40 40.39 -24.94
N ASP A 164 11.55 40.87 -25.85
CA ASP A 164 11.17 40.15 -27.07
C ASP A 164 12.09 40.47 -28.26
N GLY A 165 11.80 39.88 -29.42
CA GLY A 165 12.56 40.07 -30.65
C GLY A 165 12.55 41.51 -31.19
N TRP A 166 11.63 42.36 -30.75
CA TRP A 166 11.57 43.79 -31.08
C TRP A 166 12.16 44.68 -29.97
N SER A 167 12.77 44.06 -28.94
CA SER A 167 13.34 44.72 -27.77
C SER A 167 12.32 45.41 -26.85
N TYR A 168 11.05 45.03 -26.92
CA TYR A 168 10.03 45.43 -25.94
C TYR A 168 10.06 44.51 -24.72
N ALA A 169 9.65 45.04 -23.57
CA ALA A 169 9.63 44.29 -22.33
C ALA A 169 8.50 43.26 -22.31
N LEU A 170 8.80 42.06 -21.84
CA LEU A 170 7.81 41.00 -21.66
C LEU A 170 6.90 41.29 -20.46
N VAL A 171 5.63 40.91 -20.59
CA VAL A 171 4.62 41.04 -19.54
C VAL A 171 4.39 39.69 -18.87
N TYR A 172 4.72 39.58 -17.59
CA TYR A 172 4.54 38.36 -16.81
C TYR A 172 3.31 38.46 -15.90
N ASN A 173 2.45 37.44 -15.96
CA ASN A 173 1.32 37.27 -15.06
C ASN A 173 1.66 36.24 -13.97
N SER A 174 1.91 36.72 -12.74
CA SER A 174 2.26 35.85 -11.60
C SER A 174 1.15 34.93 -11.12
N GLY A 175 -0.12 35.23 -11.45
CA GLY A 175 -1.25 34.37 -11.11
C GLY A 175 -1.39 33.17 -12.04
N THR A 176 -1.03 33.33 -13.32
CA THR A 176 -1.17 32.27 -14.33
C THR A 176 0.16 31.64 -14.77
N GLY A 177 1.29 32.28 -14.46
CA GLY A 177 2.62 31.89 -14.91
C GLY A 177 2.89 32.20 -16.39
N GLN A 178 1.98 32.91 -17.07
CA GLN A 178 2.09 33.22 -18.49
C GLN A 178 2.96 34.45 -18.72
N VAL A 179 3.67 34.43 -19.84
CA VAL A 179 4.50 35.54 -20.32
C VAL A 179 3.99 35.95 -21.70
N THR A 180 3.79 37.25 -21.90
CA THR A 180 3.27 37.83 -23.13
C THR A 180 4.28 38.81 -23.73
N SER A 181 4.52 38.69 -25.03
CA SER A 181 5.08 39.76 -25.86
C SER A 181 3.94 40.45 -26.59
N TYR A 182 4.02 41.78 -26.72
CA TYR A 182 3.07 42.58 -27.49
C TYR A 182 3.44 42.67 -28.98
N GLY A 183 4.43 41.90 -29.44
CA GLY A 183 4.81 41.90 -30.85
C GLY A 183 5.43 43.23 -31.31
N SER A 184 5.35 43.47 -32.61
CA SER A 184 6.06 44.56 -33.30
C SER A 184 5.60 45.98 -32.95
N ASP A 185 4.38 46.16 -32.43
CA ASP A 185 3.85 47.49 -32.07
C ASP A 185 4.09 47.85 -30.59
N GLY A 186 4.51 46.88 -29.78
CA GLY A 186 4.76 47.04 -28.35
C GLY A 186 3.50 47.36 -27.54
N ALA A 187 2.31 47.11 -28.08
CA ALA A 187 1.03 47.42 -27.46
C ALA A 187 0.11 46.19 -27.44
N ALA A 188 -0.72 46.08 -26.40
CA ALA A 188 -1.65 44.95 -26.30
C ALA A 188 -2.64 44.91 -27.48
N GLY A 189 -2.79 43.73 -28.07
CA GLY A 189 -3.71 43.46 -29.17
C GLY A 189 -3.00 43.24 -30.49
N GLY A 190 -3.39 43.99 -31.53
CA GLY A 190 -2.79 43.91 -32.85
C GLY A 190 -3.16 42.68 -33.70
N SER A 191 -2.51 42.57 -34.85
CA SER A 191 -2.68 41.48 -35.83
C SER A 191 -1.36 41.18 -36.52
N GLU A 192 -1.23 40.00 -37.11
CA GLU A 192 0.00 39.56 -37.79
C GLU A 192 1.21 39.63 -36.85
N TYR A 193 2.27 40.38 -37.20
CA TYR A 193 3.46 40.54 -36.38
C TYR A 193 3.27 41.49 -35.19
N ALA A 194 2.17 42.26 -35.16
CA ALA A 194 1.75 43.03 -33.99
C ALA A 194 0.83 42.24 -33.07
N ALA A 195 0.50 40.98 -33.39
CA ALA A 195 -0.33 40.17 -32.51
C ALA A 195 0.42 39.79 -31.22
N ASP A 196 -0.28 39.89 -30.10
CA ASP A 196 0.21 39.38 -28.81
C ASP A 196 0.59 37.90 -28.88
N ILE A 197 1.78 37.57 -28.38
CA ILE A 197 2.28 36.20 -28.27
C ILE A 197 2.36 35.84 -26.79
N THR A 198 1.44 35.01 -26.32
CA THR A 198 1.42 34.51 -24.94
C THR A 198 1.87 33.06 -24.86
N PHE A 199 2.80 32.78 -23.95
CA PHE A 199 3.25 31.42 -23.66
C PHE A 199 3.41 31.18 -22.15
N PRO A 200 2.96 30.02 -21.64
CA PRO A 200 2.11 29.05 -22.33
C PRO A 200 0.73 29.66 -22.66
N GLY A 201 0.06 29.14 -23.69
CA GLY A 201 -1.23 29.67 -24.15
C GLY A 201 -2.36 29.53 -23.12
N THR A 202 -2.17 28.70 -22.10
CA THR A 202 -3.06 28.56 -20.93
C THR A 202 -2.29 28.74 -19.64
N THR A 203 -3.00 29.03 -18.55
CA THR A 203 -2.47 29.01 -17.19
C THR A 203 -1.65 27.74 -16.92
N ILE A 204 -0.48 27.91 -16.31
CA ILE A 204 0.35 26.80 -15.84
C ILE A 204 -0.43 26.04 -14.78
N THR A 205 -0.75 24.78 -15.05
CA THR A 205 -1.33 23.90 -14.04
C THR A 205 -0.25 23.55 -13.03
N THR A 206 -0.36 24.02 -11.80
CA THR A 206 0.71 23.99 -10.79
C THR A 206 0.71 22.77 -9.88
N THR A 207 -0.39 22.02 -9.85
CA THR A 207 -0.60 20.92 -8.92
C THR A 207 -0.99 19.62 -9.62
N GLY A 208 -0.83 18.52 -8.91
CA GLY A 208 -1.33 17.19 -9.27
C GLY A 208 -1.69 16.41 -8.01
N ASN A 209 -2.02 15.14 -8.18
CA ASN A 209 -2.39 14.24 -7.10
C ASN A 209 -1.37 13.11 -6.96
N VAL A 210 -1.19 12.61 -5.74
CA VAL A 210 -0.37 11.43 -5.46
C VAL A 210 -1.24 10.40 -4.77
N ALA A 211 -1.32 9.20 -5.32
CA ALA A 211 -2.02 8.09 -4.69
C ALA A 211 -1.13 6.85 -4.67
N GLY A 212 -1.46 5.87 -3.84
CA GLY A 212 -0.68 4.65 -3.78
C GLY A 212 -1.18 3.72 -2.70
N VAL A 213 -0.45 2.62 -2.51
CA VAL A 213 -0.69 1.67 -1.43
C VAL A 213 0.55 1.49 -0.57
N VAL A 214 0.32 1.26 0.73
CA VAL A 214 1.34 0.75 1.65
C VAL A 214 1.12 -0.75 1.81
N THR A 215 2.16 -1.53 1.51
CA THR A 215 2.11 -3.00 1.62
C THR A 215 3.24 -3.56 2.46
N SER A 216 3.08 -4.76 2.99
CA SER A 216 4.17 -5.53 3.60
C SER A 216 5.14 -6.06 2.55
N ALA A 217 6.24 -6.69 2.99
CA ALA A 217 7.13 -7.45 2.12
C ALA A 217 6.42 -8.56 1.33
N ALA A 218 5.30 -9.09 1.85
CA ALA A 218 4.48 -10.09 1.19
C ALA A 218 3.36 -9.48 0.31
N LEU A 219 3.45 -8.17 0.01
CA LEU A 219 2.46 -7.43 -0.78
C LEU A 219 1.05 -7.40 -0.16
N LEU A 220 0.93 -7.64 1.14
CA LEU A 220 -0.35 -7.51 1.85
C LEU A 220 -0.59 -6.05 2.23
N PRO A 221 -1.84 -5.54 2.12
CA PRO A 221 -2.19 -4.20 2.60
C PRO A 221 -1.78 -3.93 4.05
N VAL A 222 -1.27 -2.73 4.31
CA VAL A 222 -1.04 -2.21 5.68
C VAL A 222 -2.05 -1.10 5.92
N PRO A 223 -3.22 -1.40 6.51
CA PRO A 223 -4.27 -0.40 6.73
C PRO A 223 -3.93 0.52 7.90
N GLY A 224 -4.58 1.68 8.03
CA GLY A 224 -4.52 2.55 9.20
C GLY A 224 -3.15 3.16 9.52
N THR A 225 -2.16 3.05 8.64
CA THR A 225 -0.86 3.72 8.78
C THR A 225 -0.88 5.13 8.21
N THR A 226 -0.20 6.05 8.90
CA THR A 226 -0.05 7.43 8.45
C THR A 226 1.01 7.51 7.36
N VAL A 227 0.62 8.06 6.23
CA VAL A 227 1.52 8.48 5.15
C VAL A 227 1.63 9.99 5.22
N THR A 228 2.85 10.50 5.14
CA THR A 228 3.15 11.93 5.11
C THR A 228 3.84 12.26 3.80
N ILE A 229 3.36 13.28 3.10
CA ILE A 229 4.03 13.86 1.94
C ILE A 229 4.69 15.18 2.34
N THR A 230 5.95 15.37 1.95
CA THR A 230 6.70 16.62 2.14
C THR A 230 6.92 17.28 0.79
N TYR A 231 6.60 18.57 0.71
CA TYR A 231 6.61 19.36 -0.51
C TYR A 231 6.99 20.81 -0.20
N PRO A 232 7.73 21.53 -1.06
CA PRO A 232 7.92 22.97 -0.90
C PRO A 232 6.60 23.75 -1.00
N ALA A 233 6.46 24.75 -0.15
CA ALA A 233 5.56 25.88 -0.31
C ALA A 233 6.37 27.16 0.00
N THR A 234 6.44 28.09 -0.95
CA THR A 234 7.28 29.30 -0.85
C THR A 234 8.76 29.01 -0.49
N GLY A 235 9.30 27.90 -0.99
CA GLY A 235 10.70 27.49 -0.75
C GLY A 235 10.96 26.84 0.61
N VAL A 236 9.91 26.55 1.40
CA VAL A 236 10.03 25.90 2.71
C VAL A 236 9.32 24.55 2.70
N ALA A 237 9.89 23.57 3.39
CA ALA A 237 9.27 22.26 3.55
C ALA A 237 7.93 22.36 4.28
N THR A 238 6.88 21.91 3.62
CA THR A 238 5.52 21.78 4.13
C THR A 238 5.12 20.31 4.09
N THR A 239 4.30 19.87 5.04
CA THR A 239 3.82 18.49 5.11
C THR A 239 2.30 18.40 5.06
N ALA A 240 1.80 17.33 4.47
CA ALA A 240 0.43 16.87 4.62
C ALA A 240 0.43 15.38 4.94
N SER A 241 -0.56 14.91 5.70
CA SER A 241 -0.64 13.52 6.11
C SER A 241 -2.05 12.97 5.92
N THR A 242 -2.14 11.67 5.61
CA THR A 242 -3.39 10.91 5.56
C THR A 242 -3.14 9.53 6.16
N THR A 243 -4.20 8.88 6.64
CA THR A 243 -4.15 7.46 7.02
C THR A 243 -4.55 6.60 5.84
N THR A 244 -4.00 5.39 5.77
CA THR A 244 -4.38 4.38 4.78
C THR A 244 -5.70 3.72 5.13
N ASP A 245 -6.47 3.35 4.12
CA ASP A 245 -7.73 2.59 4.29
C ASP A 245 -7.49 1.09 4.53
N ASN A 246 -8.56 0.28 4.57
CA ASN A 246 -8.47 -1.18 4.76
C ASN A 246 -7.68 -1.91 3.65
N ASN A 247 -7.50 -1.27 2.50
CA ASN A 247 -6.76 -1.79 1.36
C ASN A 247 -5.33 -1.23 1.34
N GLY A 248 -4.91 -0.53 2.39
CA GLY A 248 -3.59 0.10 2.49
C GLY A 248 -3.45 1.32 1.58
N ALA A 249 -4.55 1.80 0.97
CA ALA A 249 -4.51 2.87 -0.02
C ALA A 249 -4.51 4.24 0.63
N PHE A 250 -3.81 5.19 0.00
CA PHE A 250 -3.75 6.59 0.40
C PHE A 250 -3.87 7.51 -0.81
N SER A 251 -4.28 8.75 -0.59
CA SER A 251 -4.27 9.78 -1.64
C SER A 251 -4.03 11.18 -1.07
N PHE A 252 -3.34 11.99 -1.86
CA PHE A 252 -3.10 13.41 -1.65
C PHE A 252 -3.55 14.16 -2.90
N THR A 253 -4.23 15.29 -2.72
CA THR A 253 -4.71 16.13 -3.81
C THR A 253 -4.08 17.51 -3.73
N GLY A 254 -3.95 18.18 -4.88
CA GLY A 254 -3.45 19.55 -4.93
C GLY A 254 -1.97 19.70 -4.53
N ILE A 255 -1.16 18.65 -4.71
CA ILE A 255 0.27 18.67 -4.39
C ILE A 255 1.02 19.43 -5.49
N PRO A 256 1.91 20.38 -5.16
CA PRO A 256 2.64 21.12 -6.18
C PRO A 256 3.49 20.19 -7.07
N MET A 257 3.57 20.47 -8.37
CA MET A 257 4.32 19.64 -9.34
C MET A 257 5.80 19.57 -8.99
N GLY A 258 6.44 18.41 -9.13
CA GLY A 258 7.84 18.21 -8.75
C GLY A 258 8.06 16.87 -8.07
N LYS A 259 9.32 16.56 -7.77
CA LYS A 259 9.64 15.35 -7.01
C LYS A 259 9.40 15.60 -5.52
N ARG A 260 8.47 14.86 -4.92
CA ARG A 260 8.01 15.04 -3.54
C ARG A 260 8.32 13.81 -2.71
N LYS A 261 8.74 14.03 -1.46
CA LYS A 261 9.09 12.96 -0.52
C LYS A 261 7.82 12.40 0.10
N LEU A 262 7.74 11.06 0.19
CA LEU A 262 6.74 10.39 1.00
C LEU A 262 7.43 9.62 2.11
N THR A 263 6.85 9.66 3.30
CA THR A 263 7.27 8.85 4.44
C THR A 263 6.08 8.16 5.07
N THR A 264 6.31 6.97 5.61
CA THR A 264 5.38 6.28 6.49
C THR A 264 6.18 5.51 7.53
N THR A 265 5.62 5.33 8.72
CA THR A 265 6.26 4.55 9.78
C THR A 265 5.41 3.31 10.03
N VAL A 266 6.00 2.14 9.84
CA VAL A 266 5.35 0.85 10.06
C VAL A 266 6.23 0.03 10.98
N GLY A 267 5.70 -0.36 12.14
CA GLY A 267 6.44 -1.11 13.16
C GLY A 267 7.74 -0.39 13.58
N GLY A 268 7.61 0.86 14.02
CA GLY A 268 8.72 1.73 14.45
C GLY A 268 9.73 2.13 13.37
N THR A 269 9.67 1.55 12.16
CA THR A 269 10.61 1.81 11.08
C THR A 269 10.03 2.79 10.07
N THR A 270 10.76 3.86 9.76
CA THR A 270 10.35 4.85 8.77
C THR A 270 10.81 4.46 7.37
N TYR A 271 9.85 4.27 6.48
CA TYR A 271 10.06 4.02 5.06
C TYR A 271 9.93 5.34 4.30
N THR A 272 10.88 5.60 3.40
CA THR A 272 10.93 6.82 2.59
C THR A 272 10.91 6.45 1.11
N THR A 273 10.09 7.16 0.33
CA THR A 273 10.08 7.09 -1.13
C THR A 273 9.86 8.49 -1.73
N SER A 274 9.68 8.58 -3.04
CA SER A 274 9.33 9.84 -3.71
C SER A 274 8.36 9.62 -4.84
N ALA A 275 7.54 10.64 -5.11
CA ALA A 275 6.65 10.71 -6.25
C ALA A 275 7.02 11.91 -7.12
N VAL A 276 7.04 11.73 -8.43
CA VAL A 276 7.20 12.84 -9.38
C VAL A 276 5.80 13.32 -9.77
N VAL A 277 5.36 14.41 -9.15
CA VAL A 277 4.02 14.98 -9.36
C VAL A 277 4.01 15.73 -10.68
N LEU A 278 3.16 15.30 -11.61
CA LEU A 278 2.98 15.95 -12.90
C LEU A 278 1.71 16.83 -12.90
N PRO A 279 1.71 17.97 -13.62
CA PRO A 279 0.57 18.87 -13.72
C PRO A 279 -0.74 18.19 -14.10
N GLY A 280 -1.79 18.37 -13.29
CA GLY A 280 -3.15 17.93 -13.58
C GLY A 280 -3.35 16.41 -13.61
N THR A 281 -2.35 15.63 -13.19
CA THR A 281 -2.39 14.16 -13.22
C THR A 281 -2.51 13.57 -11.82
N THR A 282 -2.87 12.29 -11.76
CA THR A 282 -2.66 11.47 -10.55
C THR A 282 -1.51 10.51 -10.81
N VAL A 283 -0.48 10.58 -9.97
CA VAL A 283 0.67 9.68 -10.04
C VAL A 283 0.62 8.64 -8.93
N THR A 284 1.07 7.43 -9.24
CA THR A 284 1.10 6.33 -8.27
C THR A 284 2.47 6.23 -7.60
N ALA A 285 2.50 6.17 -6.28
CA ALA A 285 3.71 5.92 -5.49
C ALA A 285 3.43 4.91 -4.38
N ASN A 286 3.88 3.67 -4.56
CA ASN A 286 3.69 2.61 -3.57
C ASN A 286 4.83 2.61 -2.56
N ILE A 287 4.52 2.22 -1.32
CA ILE A 287 5.50 2.05 -0.25
C ILE A 287 5.45 0.60 0.22
N GLN A 288 6.57 -0.11 0.11
CA GLN A 288 6.70 -1.47 0.62
C GLN A 288 7.44 -1.46 1.96
N ALA A 289 6.74 -1.79 3.04
CA ALA A 289 7.30 -1.96 4.37
C ALA A 289 8.02 -3.31 4.49
N THR A 290 9.31 -3.33 4.12
CA THR A 290 10.16 -4.51 4.24
C THR A 290 10.86 -4.57 5.60
N GLY A 291 10.37 -5.42 6.49
CA GLY A 291 11.01 -5.76 7.77
C GLY A 291 10.70 -4.77 8.90
N SER A 292 9.83 -5.18 9.82
CA SER A 292 9.70 -4.55 11.14
C SER A 292 10.46 -5.39 12.16
N THR A 293 11.21 -4.75 13.05
CA THR A 293 11.78 -5.40 14.25
C THR A 293 10.89 -5.21 15.48
N THR A 294 9.82 -4.41 15.40
CA THR A 294 8.96 -4.14 16.56
C THR A 294 7.92 -5.23 16.68
N THR A 295 7.90 -5.89 17.82
CA THR A 295 6.97 -6.98 18.08
C THR A 295 5.64 -6.43 18.59
N PRO A 296 4.50 -7.09 18.31
CA PRO A 296 3.23 -6.73 18.93
C PRO A 296 3.29 -6.91 20.45
N ASN A 297 2.53 -6.12 21.22
CA ASN A 297 2.31 -6.45 22.63
C ASN A 297 1.60 -7.82 22.76
N ALA A 298 1.87 -8.54 23.85
CA ALA A 298 1.21 -9.81 24.10
C ALA A 298 -0.30 -9.63 24.34
N PRO A 299 -1.16 -10.57 23.88
CA PRO A 299 -2.55 -10.64 24.33
C PRO A 299 -2.65 -10.75 25.85
N THR A 300 -3.69 -10.17 26.43
CA THR A 300 -3.91 -10.17 27.89
C THR A 300 -5.22 -10.84 28.27
N ALA A 301 -5.45 -11.07 29.56
CA ALA A 301 -6.69 -11.63 30.10
C ALA A 301 -7.15 -12.94 29.41
N LEU A 302 -6.19 -13.82 29.08
CA LEU A 302 -6.52 -15.14 28.53
C LEU A 302 -7.31 -15.94 29.58
N THR A 303 -8.42 -16.51 29.15
CA THR A 303 -9.28 -17.40 29.93
C THR A 303 -9.52 -18.69 29.16
N ALA A 304 -9.67 -19.80 29.88
CA ALA A 304 -10.06 -21.10 29.34
C ALA A 304 -11.27 -21.62 30.11
N THR A 305 -12.35 -21.94 29.41
CA THR A 305 -13.62 -22.37 30.01
C THR A 305 -14.04 -23.72 29.41
N PRO A 306 -14.16 -24.79 30.23
CA PRO A 306 -14.62 -26.07 29.74
C PRO A 306 -16.11 -26.02 29.40
N VAL A 307 -16.50 -26.61 28.26
CA VAL A 307 -17.89 -26.61 27.77
C VAL A 307 -18.45 -28.03 27.77
N THR A 308 -17.75 -28.97 27.15
CA THR A 308 -18.16 -30.38 27.07
C THR A 308 -16.97 -31.29 27.39
N SER A 309 -17.19 -32.60 27.34
CA SER A 309 -16.11 -33.58 27.47
C SER A 309 -15.17 -33.66 26.27
N SER A 310 -15.34 -32.76 25.30
CA SER A 310 -14.52 -32.67 24.10
C SER A 310 -14.25 -31.23 23.66
N GLN A 311 -14.62 -30.23 24.47
CA GLN A 311 -14.51 -28.83 24.09
C GLN A 311 -14.14 -27.91 25.25
N ILE A 312 -13.13 -27.05 25.02
CA ILE A 312 -12.77 -25.91 25.86
C ILE A 312 -12.81 -24.65 24.99
N ASN A 313 -13.42 -23.58 25.49
CA ASN A 313 -13.44 -22.28 24.82
C ASN A 313 -12.40 -21.35 25.44
N LEU A 314 -11.68 -20.63 24.60
CA LEU A 314 -10.69 -19.62 24.97
C LEU A 314 -11.21 -18.23 24.61
N ALA A 315 -10.91 -17.25 25.46
CA ALA A 315 -11.14 -15.84 25.19
C ALA A 315 -10.00 -14.98 25.76
N TRP A 316 -9.64 -13.89 25.09
CA TRP A 316 -8.56 -12.98 25.50
C TRP A 316 -8.86 -11.53 25.11
N THR A 317 -8.01 -10.60 25.51
CA THR A 317 -8.06 -9.20 25.11
C THR A 317 -6.98 -8.93 24.05
N ALA A 318 -7.37 -8.25 22.97
CA ALA A 318 -6.46 -7.89 21.89
C ALA A 318 -5.46 -6.81 22.31
N PRO A 319 -4.18 -6.92 21.91
CA PRO A 319 -3.26 -5.78 21.96
C PRO A 319 -3.67 -4.72 20.93
N THR A 320 -3.41 -3.45 21.24
CA THR A 320 -3.69 -2.31 20.35
C THR A 320 -2.43 -1.62 19.82
N THR A 321 -1.26 -1.92 20.40
CA THR A 321 0.04 -1.32 20.07
C THR A 321 1.13 -2.38 19.96
N ASN A 322 2.24 -1.99 19.33
CA ASN A 322 3.52 -2.70 19.39
C ASN A 322 4.27 -2.35 20.69
N THR A 323 5.34 -3.10 21.00
CA THR A 323 6.15 -2.90 22.20
C THR A 323 6.79 -1.52 22.32
N ASP A 324 6.93 -0.78 21.21
CA ASP A 324 7.45 0.59 21.17
C ASP A 324 6.37 1.68 21.28
N GLY A 325 5.09 1.29 21.43
CA GLY A 325 3.95 2.19 21.50
C GLY A 325 3.36 2.59 20.15
N SER A 326 3.92 2.13 19.02
CA SER A 326 3.35 2.38 17.70
C SER A 326 2.03 1.61 17.47
N PRO A 327 1.13 2.07 16.58
CA PRO A 327 -0.10 1.37 16.26
C PRO A 327 0.14 -0.07 15.77
N LEU A 328 -0.67 -1.02 16.24
CA LEU A 328 -0.61 -2.42 15.83
C LEU A 328 -1.60 -2.72 14.71
N TYR A 329 -1.09 -3.31 13.63
CA TYR A 329 -1.90 -3.89 12.56
C TYR A 329 -1.95 -5.41 12.74
N LEU A 330 -2.94 -5.85 13.49
CA LEU A 330 -3.10 -7.24 13.87
C LEU A 330 -3.63 -8.07 12.69
N LYS A 331 -2.94 -9.15 12.34
CA LYS A 331 -3.38 -10.14 11.35
C LYS A 331 -4.21 -11.26 11.98
N GLY A 332 -3.87 -11.64 13.21
CA GLY A 332 -4.57 -12.69 13.95
C GLY A 332 -3.73 -13.23 15.12
N TYR A 333 -4.06 -14.44 15.55
CA TYR A 333 -3.43 -15.07 16.70
C TYR A 333 -2.95 -16.49 16.43
N ASN A 334 -1.86 -16.87 17.10
CA ASN A 334 -1.38 -18.24 17.21
C ASN A 334 -1.70 -18.77 18.61
N ILE A 335 -2.31 -19.95 18.66
CA ILE A 335 -2.71 -20.66 19.87
C ILE A 335 -1.68 -21.76 20.16
N TYR A 336 -1.23 -21.80 21.40
CA TYR A 336 -0.35 -22.83 21.93
C TYR A 336 -1.10 -23.62 22.98
N ARG A 337 -0.91 -24.94 22.99
CA ARG A 337 -1.61 -25.88 23.87
C ARG A 337 -0.65 -26.93 24.41
N GLY A 338 -0.80 -27.30 25.68
CA GLY A 338 -0.04 -28.37 26.32
C GLY A 338 -0.86 -29.07 27.41
N THR A 339 -0.38 -30.21 27.90
CA THR A 339 -0.96 -30.93 29.05
C THR A 339 -0.14 -30.75 30.33
N ALA A 340 0.90 -29.93 30.29
CA ALA A 340 1.71 -29.52 31.43
C ALA A 340 1.95 -28.01 31.37
N SER A 341 1.95 -27.37 32.54
CA SER A 341 2.22 -25.94 32.68
C SER A 341 3.62 -25.60 32.16
N GLY A 342 3.73 -24.54 31.37
CA GLY A 342 4.96 -24.04 30.77
C GLY A 342 5.51 -24.89 29.60
N ALA A 343 4.75 -25.88 29.13
CA ALA A 343 5.17 -26.82 28.08
C ALA A 343 4.22 -26.80 26.86
N GLU A 344 3.56 -25.68 26.59
CA GLU A 344 2.64 -25.55 25.46
C GLU A 344 3.36 -25.47 24.12
N VAL A 345 2.84 -26.21 23.14
CA VAL A 345 3.36 -26.24 21.77
C VAL A 345 2.36 -25.61 20.81
N PHE A 346 2.82 -25.17 19.64
CA PHE A 346 1.95 -24.60 18.62
C PHE A 346 0.81 -25.57 18.27
N TYR A 347 -0.42 -25.09 18.34
CA TYR A 347 -1.62 -25.89 18.12
C TYR A 347 -2.42 -25.40 16.91
N SER A 348 -2.64 -24.09 16.81
CA SER A 348 -3.40 -23.48 15.72
C SER A 348 -2.87 -22.08 15.42
N GLY A 349 -3.00 -21.62 14.17
CA GLY A 349 -2.50 -20.32 13.74
C GLY A 349 -3.47 -19.58 12.83
N GLY A 350 -3.32 -18.25 12.75
CA GLY A 350 -4.20 -17.40 11.95
C GLY A 350 -5.63 -17.31 12.48
N VAL A 351 -5.83 -17.51 13.79
CA VAL A 351 -7.13 -17.36 14.44
C VAL A 351 -7.57 -15.90 14.34
N ALA A 352 -8.73 -15.66 13.75
CA ALA A 352 -9.34 -14.35 13.66
C ALA A 352 -10.16 -14.03 14.92
N GLY A 353 -10.16 -12.77 15.35
CA GLY A 353 -10.89 -12.33 16.53
C GLY A 353 -10.24 -12.78 17.85
N VAL A 354 -10.95 -12.56 18.96
CA VAL A 354 -10.41 -12.69 20.33
C VAL A 354 -10.92 -13.93 21.08
N ALA A 355 -11.36 -14.94 20.34
CA ALA A 355 -11.88 -16.19 20.89
C ALA A 355 -11.48 -17.38 20.02
N PHE A 356 -11.34 -18.55 20.65
CA PHE A 356 -11.02 -19.81 19.96
C PHE A 356 -11.75 -20.98 20.63
N SER A 357 -12.18 -21.96 19.85
CA SER A 357 -12.81 -23.18 20.37
C SER A 357 -11.89 -24.38 20.13
N ASP A 358 -11.31 -24.91 21.21
CA ASP A 358 -10.54 -26.15 21.17
C ASP A 358 -11.50 -27.35 21.19
N THR A 359 -11.87 -27.82 20.00
CA THR A 359 -12.63 -29.06 19.81
C THR A 359 -11.66 -30.23 19.70
N GLY A 360 -11.72 -31.18 20.64
CA GLY A 360 -10.80 -32.31 20.71
C GLY A 360 -9.98 -32.38 22.00
N CYS A 361 -10.43 -31.74 23.09
CA CYS A 361 -9.87 -32.00 24.41
C CYS A 361 -10.25 -33.41 24.89
N ALA A 362 -9.29 -34.14 25.45
CA ALA A 362 -9.57 -35.43 26.05
C ALA A 362 -10.27 -35.23 27.40
N ALA A 363 -11.38 -35.94 27.60
CA ALA A 363 -12.18 -35.86 28.80
C ALA A 363 -11.36 -36.09 30.09
N GLY A 364 -11.58 -35.25 31.10
CA GLY A 364 -10.88 -35.29 32.39
C GLY A 364 -9.43 -34.80 32.34
N THR A 365 -8.92 -34.41 31.17
CA THR A 365 -7.53 -33.96 31.00
C THR A 365 -7.44 -32.44 31.17
N THR A 366 -6.47 -31.99 31.97
CA THR A 366 -6.14 -30.56 32.09
C THR A 366 -5.27 -30.12 30.93
N TYR A 367 -5.69 -29.03 30.27
CA TYR A 367 -4.95 -28.38 29.21
C TYR A 367 -4.54 -26.97 29.64
N TYR A 368 -3.35 -26.58 29.19
CA TYR A 368 -2.73 -25.27 29.38
C TYR A 368 -2.65 -24.57 28.02
N TYR A 369 -2.87 -23.27 28.01
CA TYR A 369 -2.96 -22.47 26.80
C TYR A 369 -2.20 -21.16 26.92
N GLN A 370 -1.57 -20.78 25.81
CA GLN A 370 -1.01 -19.44 25.58
C GLN A 370 -1.46 -18.93 24.22
N VAL A 371 -1.61 -17.60 24.11
CA VAL A 371 -1.97 -16.94 22.85
C VAL A 371 -0.90 -15.90 22.52
N ARG A 372 -0.52 -15.84 21.24
CA ARG A 372 0.42 -14.85 20.71
C ARG A 372 -0.24 -14.09 19.56
N ALA A 373 -0.14 -12.77 19.58
CA ALA A 373 -0.58 -11.92 18.48
C ALA A 373 0.42 -12.00 17.32
N VAL A 374 -0.09 -11.91 16.10
CA VAL A 374 0.71 -11.85 14.86
C VAL A 374 0.27 -10.63 14.07
N ASP A 375 1.21 -9.79 13.66
CA ASP A 375 0.93 -8.61 12.84
C ASP A 375 0.84 -8.95 11.33
N VAL A 376 0.45 -7.96 10.52
CA VAL A 376 0.39 -8.07 9.05
C VAL A 376 1.75 -8.31 8.39
N LEU A 377 2.85 -8.08 9.11
CA LEU A 377 4.22 -8.34 8.67
C LEU A 377 4.69 -9.76 9.03
N GLY A 378 3.91 -10.51 9.81
CA GLY A 378 4.22 -11.86 10.28
C GLY A 378 5.03 -11.89 11.58
N THR A 379 5.27 -10.75 12.22
CA THR A 379 5.97 -10.66 13.50
C THR A 379 5.04 -11.12 14.62
N GLN A 380 5.57 -11.95 15.51
CA GLN A 380 4.81 -12.56 16.60
C GLN A 380 5.17 -11.95 17.96
N SER A 381 4.17 -11.76 18.81
CA SER A 381 4.36 -11.26 20.17
C SER A 381 4.99 -12.29 21.12
N ALA A 382 5.37 -11.83 22.31
CA ALA A 382 5.46 -12.70 23.48
C ALA A 382 4.11 -13.38 23.78
N ALA A 383 4.15 -14.48 24.52
CA ALA A 383 2.94 -15.16 24.96
C ALA A 383 2.12 -14.33 25.95
N SER A 384 0.80 -14.50 25.92
CA SER A 384 -0.07 -14.12 27.03
C SER A 384 0.32 -14.82 28.33
N SER A 385 -0.28 -14.41 29.45
CA SER A 385 -0.33 -15.27 30.63
C SER A 385 -0.95 -16.62 30.29
N GLU A 386 -0.43 -17.69 30.87
CA GLU A 386 -0.97 -19.05 30.72
C GLU A 386 -2.36 -19.13 31.36
N ALA A 387 -3.30 -19.77 30.66
CA ALA A 387 -4.60 -20.16 31.21
C ALA A 387 -4.75 -21.68 31.15
N SER A 388 -5.47 -22.26 32.10
CA SER A 388 -5.73 -23.70 32.10
C SER A 388 -7.19 -24.03 32.36
N ALA A 389 -7.62 -25.16 31.84
CA ALA A 389 -8.94 -25.73 32.08
C ALA A 389 -8.88 -27.26 32.05
N ASN A 390 -9.66 -27.90 32.92
CA ASN A 390 -9.90 -29.34 32.86
C ASN A 390 -11.07 -29.61 31.91
N CYS A 391 -10.81 -30.37 30.84
CA CYS A 391 -11.85 -30.79 29.91
C CYS A 391 -12.85 -31.69 30.66
N ASN A 392 -14.16 -31.47 30.51
CA ASN A 392 -15.13 -32.16 31.35
C ASN A 392 -14.96 -33.70 31.26
N PRO A 393 -14.98 -34.46 32.36
CA PRO A 393 -14.87 -35.91 32.30
C PRO A 393 -16.07 -36.53 31.58
N ILE A 394 -15.85 -37.65 30.88
CA ILE A 394 -16.93 -38.50 30.39
C ILE A 394 -17.55 -39.13 31.63
N GLN A 395 -18.83 -38.89 31.84
CA GLN A 395 -19.55 -39.54 32.92
C GLN A 395 -19.81 -40.99 32.53
N GLN A 396 -19.12 -41.92 33.20
CA GLN A 396 -19.36 -43.34 32.99
C GLN A 396 -20.71 -43.74 33.59
N THR A 397 -21.51 -44.47 32.81
CA THR A 397 -22.66 -45.22 33.32
C THR A 397 -22.16 -46.59 33.76
N GLN A 398 -22.04 -46.86 35.07
CA GLN A 398 -21.68 -48.20 35.53
C GLN A 398 -22.94 -49.08 35.64
N ALA A 399 -22.94 -50.22 34.94
CA ALA A 399 -23.97 -51.24 35.14
C ALA A 399 -23.71 -51.94 36.49
N VAL A 400 -24.56 -51.69 37.49
CA VAL A 400 -24.49 -52.39 38.77
C VAL A 400 -25.09 -53.78 38.59
N THR A 401 -24.30 -54.83 38.76
CA THR A 401 -24.80 -56.20 38.89
C THR A 401 -25.29 -56.40 40.34
N PRO A 402 -26.60 -56.56 40.60
CA PRO A 402 -27.08 -56.75 41.97
C PRO A 402 -26.59 -58.10 42.53
N ALA A 403 -25.88 -58.07 43.66
CA ALA A 403 -25.76 -59.26 44.50
C ALA A 403 -27.09 -59.45 45.24
N LEU A 404 -27.87 -60.43 44.78
CA LEU A 404 -29.17 -60.78 45.36
C LEU A 404 -28.93 -61.61 46.63
N GLY A 405 -29.21 -61.02 47.81
CA GLY A 405 -29.15 -61.73 49.08
C GLY A 405 -30.18 -61.19 50.08
N GLY A 406 -31.26 -61.94 50.31
CA GLY A 406 -32.25 -61.63 51.36
C GLY A 406 -33.55 -62.43 51.25
N THR A 407 -33.95 -63.08 52.33
CA THR A 407 -35.05 -64.06 52.46
C THR A 407 -36.45 -63.47 52.75
N ASN A 408 -36.68 -62.17 52.56
CA ASN A 408 -37.99 -61.56 52.83
C ASN A 408 -38.69 -61.11 51.54
N GLN A 409 -39.83 -61.74 51.23
CA GLN A 409 -40.58 -61.62 49.98
C GLN A 409 -41.24 -60.25 49.69
N ASN A 410 -40.94 -59.18 50.42
CA ASN A 410 -41.44 -57.83 50.09
C ASN A 410 -40.37 -56.72 50.16
N THR A 411 -39.12 -57.06 50.51
CA THR A 411 -38.04 -56.08 50.68
C THR A 411 -36.82 -56.57 49.94
N ARG A 412 -36.56 -56.02 48.75
CA ARG A 412 -35.34 -56.31 48.01
C ARG A 412 -34.26 -55.35 48.46
N THR A 413 -33.50 -55.77 49.44
CA THR A 413 -32.36 -54.98 49.95
C THR A 413 -31.26 -54.96 48.90
N ILE A 414 -30.98 -53.79 48.33
CA ILE A 414 -29.72 -53.56 47.63
C ILE A 414 -28.71 -53.27 48.72
N GLN A 415 -27.92 -54.28 49.08
CA GLN A 415 -27.16 -54.26 50.32
C GLN A 415 -25.94 -53.32 50.28
N GLN A 416 -25.55 -52.79 49.11
CA GLN A 416 -24.57 -51.71 48.98
C GLN A 416 -24.49 -51.24 47.51
N ILE A 417 -24.56 -49.92 47.26
CA ILE A 417 -23.99 -49.32 46.05
C ILE A 417 -22.54 -49.00 46.42
N ARG A 418 -21.57 -49.75 45.89
CA ARG A 418 -20.15 -49.45 46.09
C ARG A 418 -19.65 -48.61 44.92
N ASN A 419 -18.99 -47.51 45.27
CA ASN A 419 -18.15 -46.64 44.45
C ASN A 419 -18.84 -45.41 43.83
N PHE A 420 -19.11 -44.39 44.65
CA PHE A 420 -18.95 -43.02 44.16
C PHE A 420 -17.49 -42.63 44.35
N ASN A 421 -16.72 -42.51 43.27
CA ASN A 421 -15.39 -41.93 43.37
C ASN A 421 -15.54 -40.41 43.38
N LEU A 422 -15.87 -39.85 44.56
CA LEU A 422 -16.03 -38.41 44.74
C LEU A 422 -14.67 -37.79 45.06
N THR A 423 -14.05 -37.14 44.07
CA THR A 423 -12.86 -36.32 44.31
C THR A 423 -13.30 -34.93 44.77
N GLY A 424 -13.52 -34.79 46.08
CA GLY A 424 -13.80 -33.51 46.75
C GLY A 424 -15.24 -32.99 46.63
N GLY A 425 -15.87 -32.72 47.79
CA GLY A 425 -17.16 -32.01 47.89
C GLY A 425 -18.33 -32.83 48.45
N THR A 426 -19.41 -32.13 48.77
CA THR A 426 -20.72 -32.71 49.13
C THR A 426 -21.65 -32.60 47.94
N ILE A 427 -22.37 -33.67 47.59
CA ILE A 427 -23.38 -33.68 46.51
C ILE A 427 -24.77 -33.75 47.11
N THR A 428 -25.64 -32.81 46.76
CA THR A 428 -27.05 -32.82 47.14
C THR A 428 -27.88 -33.47 46.04
N ILE A 429 -28.40 -34.66 46.32
CA ILE A 429 -29.36 -35.35 45.45
C ILE A 429 -30.75 -34.77 45.71
N THR A 430 -31.44 -34.37 44.63
CA THR A 430 -32.82 -33.85 44.71
C THR A 430 -33.80 -34.70 43.93
N GLN A 431 -33.36 -35.43 42.90
CA GLN A 431 -34.19 -36.38 42.18
C GLN A 431 -33.41 -37.64 41.81
N MET A 432 -34.13 -38.72 41.54
CA MET A 432 -33.57 -39.99 41.10
C MET A 432 -34.43 -40.59 39.99
N THR A 433 -33.81 -41.18 38.98
CA THR A 433 -34.52 -41.97 37.95
C THR A 433 -34.14 -43.43 38.11
N LEU A 434 -35.15 -44.29 38.26
CA LEU A 434 -34.97 -45.71 38.53
C LEU A 434 -35.54 -46.52 37.36
N ARG A 435 -34.72 -47.38 36.75
CA ARG A 435 -35.14 -48.27 35.66
C ARG A 435 -34.88 -49.72 36.06
N TRP A 436 -35.91 -50.55 36.04
CA TRP A 436 -35.82 -51.99 36.27
C TRP A 436 -36.51 -52.78 35.17
N THR A 437 -36.01 -53.99 34.91
CA THR A 437 -36.54 -54.95 33.94
C THR A 437 -36.72 -56.33 34.59
N GLY A 438 -37.76 -57.09 34.19
CA GLY A 438 -37.94 -58.49 34.59
C GLY A 438 -39.23 -58.85 35.35
N SER A 439 -40.11 -57.90 35.66
CA SER A 439 -41.41 -58.19 36.29
C SER A 439 -42.53 -57.35 35.66
N VAL A 440 -43.70 -57.95 35.44
CA VAL A 440 -44.87 -57.25 34.87
C VAL A 440 -45.55 -56.43 35.97
N ASN A 441 -45.75 -55.13 35.74
CA ASN A 441 -46.54 -54.18 36.55
C ASN A 441 -46.21 -54.11 38.06
N ARG A 442 -44.96 -53.77 38.42
CA ARG A 442 -44.61 -53.38 39.79
C ARG A 442 -44.21 -51.92 39.83
N ASN A 443 -44.86 -51.15 40.69
CA ASN A 443 -44.46 -49.79 41.00
C ASN A 443 -43.52 -49.76 42.21
N LEU A 444 -42.56 -48.84 42.20
CA LEU A 444 -41.78 -48.44 43.37
C LEU A 444 -42.71 -47.67 44.32
N THR A 445 -42.69 -48.01 45.60
CA THR A 445 -43.58 -47.43 46.61
C THR A 445 -42.86 -46.64 47.70
N ALA A 446 -41.58 -46.93 47.97
CA ALA A 446 -40.76 -46.14 48.88
C ALA A 446 -39.27 -46.27 48.55
N LEU A 447 -38.49 -45.27 48.95
CA LEU A 447 -37.04 -45.21 48.79
C LEU A 447 -36.41 -44.60 50.06
N SER A 448 -35.37 -45.26 50.59
CA SER A 448 -34.54 -44.71 51.67
C SER A 448 -33.06 -44.78 51.31
N ILE A 449 -32.28 -43.82 51.84
CA ILE A 449 -30.83 -43.69 51.64
C ILE A 449 -30.18 -43.53 53.02
N GLY A 450 -29.23 -44.41 53.35
CA GLY A 450 -28.55 -44.40 54.65
C GLY A 450 -29.49 -44.63 55.83
N GLY A 451 -30.66 -45.26 55.61
CA GLY A 451 -31.71 -45.44 56.60
C GLY A 451 -32.74 -44.30 56.66
N THR A 452 -32.48 -43.16 56.02
CA THR A 452 -33.43 -42.02 55.96
C THR A 452 -34.41 -42.22 54.82
N ALA A 453 -35.72 -42.17 55.09
CA ALA A 453 -36.73 -42.14 54.03
C ALA A 453 -36.64 -40.84 53.23
N VAL A 454 -36.39 -40.96 51.92
CA VAL A 454 -36.19 -39.80 51.03
C VAL A 454 -37.30 -39.67 49.99
N TRP A 455 -38.14 -40.69 49.82
CA TRP A 455 -39.32 -40.64 48.95
C TRP A 455 -40.33 -41.75 49.28
N ALA A 456 -41.62 -41.45 49.08
CA ALA A 456 -42.73 -42.40 49.14
C ALA A 456 -43.77 -42.07 48.06
N GLY A 457 -44.43 -43.07 47.49
CA GLY A 457 -45.42 -42.87 46.43
C GLY A 457 -45.78 -44.15 45.68
N SER A 458 -46.07 -44.04 44.39
CA SER A 458 -46.26 -45.19 43.50
C SER A 458 -45.86 -44.77 42.08
N VAL A 459 -44.72 -45.27 41.59
CA VAL A 459 -44.22 -44.92 40.24
C VAL A 459 -43.77 -46.15 39.45
N ALA A 460 -43.96 -46.08 38.15
CA ALA A 460 -43.51 -47.11 37.22
C ALA A 460 -41.99 -46.99 36.92
N THR A 461 -41.43 -48.04 36.33
CA THR A 461 -40.04 -48.08 35.86
C THR A 461 -39.75 -46.92 34.89
N GLY A 462 -38.57 -46.33 34.98
CA GLY A 462 -38.13 -45.20 34.16
C GLY A 462 -38.67 -43.84 34.58
N THR A 463 -39.50 -43.77 35.63
CA THR A 463 -40.01 -42.50 36.15
C THR A 463 -38.96 -41.84 37.05
N THR A 464 -38.80 -40.52 36.91
CA THR A 464 -38.01 -39.70 37.84
C THR A 464 -38.81 -39.40 39.10
N VAL A 465 -38.27 -39.78 40.25
CA VAL A 465 -38.80 -39.42 41.57
C VAL A 465 -38.08 -38.20 42.11
N THR A 466 -38.82 -37.21 42.59
CA THR A 466 -38.25 -36.07 43.32
C THR A 466 -38.22 -36.42 44.80
N LEU A 467 -37.07 -36.29 45.45
CA LEU A 467 -36.91 -36.61 46.86
C LEU A 467 -37.66 -35.60 47.72
N THR A 468 -38.42 -36.08 48.70
CA THR A 468 -39.08 -35.21 49.70
C THR A 468 -38.07 -34.54 50.62
N THR A 469 -36.91 -35.18 50.80
CA THR A 469 -35.79 -34.65 51.56
C THR A 469 -34.52 -34.81 50.72
N PRO A 470 -33.89 -33.70 50.28
CA PRO A 470 -32.62 -33.77 49.57
C PRO A 470 -31.58 -34.51 50.41
N TYR A 471 -30.81 -35.39 49.78
CA TYR A 471 -29.82 -36.21 50.48
C TYR A 471 -28.41 -35.77 50.10
N ASN A 472 -27.57 -35.49 51.11
CA ASN A 472 -26.19 -35.06 50.93
C ASN A 472 -25.25 -36.27 50.98
N LEU A 473 -24.64 -36.63 49.85
CA LEU A 473 -23.51 -37.56 49.80
C LEU A 473 -22.22 -36.82 50.10
N THR A 474 -21.46 -37.33 51.08
CA THR A 474 -20.12 -36.84 51.42
C THR A 474 -19.06 -37.87 51.02
N THR A 475 -17.81 -37.43 50.88
CA THR A 475 -16.65 -38.22 50.42
C THR A 475 -16.33 -39.47 51.27
N ALA A 476 -16.96 -39.64 52.44
CA ALA A 476 -16.73 -40.77 53.33
C ALA A 476 -17.92 -41.77 53.43
N GLY A 477 -19.04 -41.51 52.74
CA GLY A 477 -20.27 -42.29 52.91
C GLY A 477 -20.43 -43.43 51.90
N THR A 478 -20.72 -44.64 52.38
CA THR A 478 -21.34 -45.73 51.59
C THR A 478 -22.78 -45.95 52.05
N PRO A 479 -23.72 -45.03 51.77
CA PRO A 479 -25.08 -45.18 52.26
C PRO A 479 -25.79 -46.34 51.57
N ASN A 480 -26.51 -47.14 52.36
CA ASN A 480 -27.38 -48.18 51.83
C ASN A 480 -28.60 -47.56 51.16
N VAL A 481 -28.90 -47.97 49.93
CA VAL A 481 -30.13 -47.57 49.22
C VAL A 481 -31.14 -48.70 49.31
N VAL A 482 -32.30 -48.43 49.90
CA VAL A 482 -33.38 -49.42 50.04
C VAL A 482 -34.54 -49.02 49.15
N LEU A 483 -34.94 -49.93 48.26
CA LEU A 483 -36.09 -49.77 47.37
C LEU A 483 -37.22 -50.68 47.83
N THR A 484 -38.41 -50.11 47.99
CA THR A 484 -39.63 -50.85 48.32
C THR A 484 -40.55 -50.86 47.11
N PHE A 485 -41.06 -52.03 46.75
CA PHE A 485 -41.96 -52.19 45.62
C PHE A 485 -43.32 -52.68 46.09
N SER A 486 -44.35 -52.40 45.28
CA SER A 486 -45.74 -52.85 45.47
C SER A 486 -45.95 -54.38 45.50
N GLY A 487 -44.89 -55.17 45.35
CA GLY A 487 -44.90 -56.61 45.50
C GLY A 487 -43.57 -57.24 45.06
N ASN A 488 -43.52 -58.58 45.07
CA ASN A 488 -42.37 -59.36 44.63
C ASN A 488 -41.87 -58.93 43.24
N LEU A 489 -40.61 -58.48 43.17
CA LEU A 489 -39.99 -57.94 41.96
C LEU A 489 -38.90 -58.85 41.38
N VAL A 490 -39.18 -59.84 40.55
CA VAL A 490 -38.09 -60.57 39.87
C VAL A 490 -37.37 -59.62 38.91
N VAL A 491 -36.05 -59.43 39.05
CA VAL A 491 -35.28 -58.46 38.25
C VAL A 491 -34.10 -59.12 37.58
N ASN A 492 -33.94 -58.83 36.29
CA ASN A 492 -32.74 -59.16 35.53
C ASN A 492 -31.74 -58.00 35.57
N THR A 493 -32.23 -56.77 35.65
CA THR A 493 -31.40 -55.56 35.67
C THR A 493 -32.09 -54.46 36.47
N LEU A 494 -31.32 -53.74 37.28
CA LEU A 494 -31.74 -52.52 37.96
C LEU A 494 -30.69 -51.44 37.70
N VAL A 495 -31.13 -50.30 37.18
CA VAL A 495 -30.33 -49.12 36.90
C VAL A 495 -30.86 -47.97 37.76
N VAL A 496 -29.96 -47.30 38.45
CA VAL A 496 -30.24 -46.13 39.28
C VAL A 496 -29.48 -44.94 38.69
N GLN A 497 -30.17 -43.83 38.44
CA GLN A 497 -29.60 -42.56 37.99
C GLN A 497 -29.92 -41.47 39.00
N PHE A 498 -28.96 -40.62 39.33
CA PHE A 498 -29.12 -39.52 40.29
C PHE A 498 -29.12 -38.18 39.57
N ASN A 499 -30.00 -37.27 39.98
CA ASN A 499 -30.08 -35.90 39.47
C ASN A 499 -29.72 -34.91 40.57
N ASN A 500 -28.81 -34.00 40.24
CA ASN A 500 -28.38 -32.92 41.11
C ASN A 500 -29.34 -31.73 41.05
N ALA A 501 -29.30 -30.88 42.09
CA ALA A 501 -30.07 -29.64 42.17
C ALA A 501 -29.75 -28.62 41.06
N ASP A 502 -28.59 -28.73 40.41
CA ASP A 502 -28.14 -27.85 39.32
C ASP A 502 -28.64 -28.29 37.92
N GLY A 503 -29.44 -29.37 37.85
CA GLY A 503 -29.96 -29.90 36.59
C GLY A 503 -28.90 -30.55 35.69
N THR A 504 -27.65 -30.64 36.16
CA THR A 504 -26.59 -31.35 35.43
C THR A 504 -26.69 -32.83 35.73
N TRP A 505 -26.80 -33.63 34.66
CA TRP A 505 -26.71 -35.08 34.77
C TRP A 505 -25.30 -35.41 35.25
N ARG A 506 -25.20 -36.25 36.28
CA ARG A 506 -23.96 -36.92 36.67
C ARG A 506 -24.23 -38.42 36.70
N ALA A 507 -23.89 -39.12 35.63
CA ALA A 507 -23.90 -40.59 35.64
C ALA A 507 -22.80 -41.06 36.61
N TYR A 508 -23.19 -41.83 37.62
CA TYR A 508 -22.30 -42.46 38.58
C TYR A 508 -22.46 -43.98 38.47
#